data_AF-A0A7W1GL19-F1
#
_entry.id   AF-A0A7W1GL19-F1
#
_cell.length_a   1.000
_cell.length_b   1.000
_cell.length_c   1.000
_cell.angle_alpha   90.00
_cell.angle_beta   90.00
_cell.angle_gamma   90.00
#
_symmetry.space_group_name_H-M   'P 1'
#
loop_
_entity.id
_entity.type
_entity.pdbx_description
1 polymer ?
#
loop_
_entity_poly.entity_id
_entity_poly.type
_entity_poly.pdbx_seq_one_letter_code
_entity_poly.pdbx_strand_id
1 'polypeptide(L)' 'MPEDARERIQKLLVTGDNRLKNGVEPEKVRASYERALELAREAGLEDVIGPLVEIRLADLERLAQGPPRSEPPGG' A
#
# COMPACT_ATOMS: atom_id res chain seq x y z
N MET A 1 -6.99 -6.70 22.60
CA MET A 1 -8.36 -6.78 22.05
C MET A 1 -8.29 -6.58 20.53
N PRO A 2 -9.29 -7.00 19.73
CA PRO A 2 -9.32 -6.70 18.28
C PRO A 2 -9.22 -5.19 17.96
N GLU A 3 -9.55 -4.31 18.91
CA GLU A 3 -9.35 -2.87 18.82
C GLU A 3 -7.87 -2.47 18.68
N ASP A 4 -6.96 -3.15 19.39
CA ASP A 4 -5.51 -2.95 19.26
C ASP A 4 -5.00 -3.31 17.86
N ALA A 5 -5.56 -4.37 17.27
CA ALA A 5 -5.16 -4.81 15.93
C ALA A 5 -5.56 -3.76 14.89
N ARG A 6 -6.80 -3.25 14.98
CA ARG A 6 -7.30 -2.22 14.07
C ARG A 6 -6.48 -0.93 14.15
N GLU A 7 -6.12 -0.48 15.35
CA GLU A 7 -5.28 0.70 15.54
C GLU A 7 -3.89 0.49 14.91
N ARG A 8 -3.26 -0.67 15.14
CA ARG A 8 -1.95 -1.00 14.59
C ARG A 8 -1.97 -1.08 13.05
N ILE A 9 -3.03 -1.67 12.48
CA ILE A 9 -3.25 -1.70 11.03
C ILE A 9 -3.36 -0.27 10.49
N GLN A 10 -4.21 0.56 11.10
CA GLN A 10 -4.38 1.95 10.68
C GLN A 10 -3.06 2.73 10.71
N LYS A 11 -2.26 2.53 11.76
CA LYS A 11 -0.94 3.15 11.89
C LYS A 11 0.01 2.72 10.77
N LEU A 12 0.01 1.44 10.39
CA LEU A 12 0.82 0.94 9.28
C LEU A 12 0.40 1.53 7.94
N LEU A 13 -0.91 1.63 7.68
CA LEU A 13 -1.45 2.27 6.47
C LEU A 13 -1.04 3.73 6.37
N VAL A 14 -1.26 4.51 7.44
CA VAL A 14 -0.85 5.93 7.51
C VAL A 14 0.66 6.08 7.36
N THR A 15 1.44 5.14 7.91
CA THR A 15 2.90 5.14 7.75
C THR A 15 3.29 4.91 6.28
N GLY A 16 2.64 3.97 5.59
CA GLY A 16 2.84 3.73 4.16
C GLY A 16 2.51 4.96 3.31
N ASP A 17 1.36 5.60 3.56
CA ASP A 17 0.95 6.84 2.87
C ASP A 17 1.95 7.97 3.07
N ASN A 18 2.41 8.16 4.32
CA ASN A 18 3.42 9.17 4.63
C ASN A 18 4.74 8.86 3.92
N ARG A 19 5.18 7.60 3.89
CA ARG A 19 6.39 7.19 3.16
C ARG A 19 6.25 7.48 1.66
N LEU A 20 5.12 7.10 1.07
CA LEU A 20 4.81 7.37 -0.35
C LEU A 20 4.84 8.87 -0.65
N LYS A 21 4.13 9.66 0.15
CA LYS A 21 4.07 11.12 0.01
C LYS A 21 5.45 11.79 0.10
N ASN A 22 6.34 11.25 0.95
CA ASN A 22 7.69 11.79 1.13
C ASN A 22 8.71 11.22 0.13
N GLY A 23 8.29 10.41 -0.86
CA GLY A 23 9.18 9.85 -1.87
C GLY A 23 10.15 8.80 -1.32
N VAL A 24 9.77 8.10 -0.25
CA VAL A 24 10.53 6.96 0.27
C VAL A 24 10.52 5.82 -0.76
N GLU A 25 11.58 5.02 -0.78
CA GLU A 25 11.74 3.87 -1.67
C GLU A 25 10.47 3.00 -1.74
N PRO A 26 10.00 2.65 -2.95
CA PRO A 26 8.77 1.87 -3.13
C PRO A 26 8.74 0.57 -2.34
N GLU A 27 9.88 -0.12 -2.18
CA GLU A 27 9.97 -1.35 -1.39
C GLU A 27 9.59 -1.14 0.08
N LYS A 28 10.00 -0.01 0.68
CA LYS A 28 9.65 0.34 2.07
C LYS A 28 8.20 0.76 2.21
N VAL A 29 7.64 1.42 1.18
CA VAL A 29 6.22 1.73 1.12
C VAL A 29 5.41 0.44 1.06
N ARG A 30 5.74 -0.46 0.13
CA ARG A 30 5.14 -1.78 -0.07
C ARG A 30 5.14 -2.59 1.22
N ALA A 31 6.30 -2.72 1.88
CA ALA A 31 6.43 -3.46 3.13
C ALA A 31 5.50 -2.94 4.25
N SER A 32 5.15 -1.65 4.23
CA SER A 32 4.21 -1.07 5.20
C SER A 32 2.79 -1.59 4.99
N TYR A 33 2.36 -1.67 3.73
CA TYR A 33 1.03 -2.14 3.34
C TYR A 33 0.90 -3.66 3.48
N GLU A 34 1.93 -4.41 3.07
CA GLU A 34 1.98 -5.86 3.26
C GLU A 34 1.89 -6.22 4.74
N ARG A 35 2.63 -5.51 5.61
CA ARG A 35 2.56 -5.74 7.05
C ARG A 35 1.18 -5.43 7.64
N ALA A 36 0.48 -4.43 7.09
CA ALA A 36 -0.89 -4.12 7.48
C ALA A 36 -1.86 -5.23 7.08
N LEU A 37 -1.66 -5.83 5.90
CA LEU A 37 -2.46 -6.96 5.41
C LEU A 37 -2.22 -8.23 6.22
N GLU A 38 -0.96 -8.54 6.54
CA GLU A 38 -0.64 -9.66 7.45
C GLU A 38 -1.36 -9.51 8.78
N LEU A 39 -1.30 -8.33 9.39
CA LEU A 39 -1.94 -8.09 10.67
C LEU A 39 -3.47 -8.12 10.56
N ALA A 40 -4.03 -7.70 9.42
CA ALA A 40 -5.46 -7.83 9.15
C ALA A 40 -5.89 -9.30 9.02
N ARG A 41 -5.09 -10.16 8.37
CA ARG A 41 -5.32 -11.61 8.30
C ARG A 41 -5.32 -12.24 9.68
N GLU A 42 -4.29 -11.93 10.48
CA GLU A 42 -4.16 -12.43 11.86
C GLU A 42 -5.35 -12.01 12.73
N ALA A 43 -5.92 -10.83 12.48
CA ALA A 43 -7.05 -10.28 13.23
C ALA A 43 -8.43 -10.65 12.65
N GLY A 44 -8.51 -11.37 11.52
CA GLY A 44 -9.78 -11.66 10.83
C GLY A 44 -10.45 -10.41 10.22
N LEU A 45 -9.67 -9.40 9.88
CA LEU A 45 -10.10 -8.13 9.28
C LEU A 45 -9.72 -8.02 7.79
N GLU A 46 -9.26 -9.12 7.18
CA GLU A 46 -8.83 -9.15 5.78
C GLU A 46 -9.93 -8.65 4.84
N ASP A 47 -11.18 -9.06 5.01
CA ASP A 47 -12.27 -8.64 4.13
C ASP A 47 -12.47 -7.11 4.08
N VAL A 48 -12.11 -6.41 5.16
CA VAL A 48 -12.27 -4.95 5.26
C VAL A 48 -10.99 -4.22 4.80
N ILE A 49 -9.82 -4.78 5.13
CA ILE A 49 -8.52 -4.11 4.93
C ILE A 49 -7.86 -4.51 3.60
N GLY A 50 -8.08 -5.74 3.15
CA GLY A 50 -7.54 -6.32 1.92
C GLY A 50 -7.76 -5.43 0.70
N PRO A 51 -9.02 -5.09 0.36
CA PRO A 51 -9.30 -4.24 -0.81
C PRO A 51 -8.60 -2.88 -0.75
N LEU A 52 -8.47 -2.30 0.46
CA LEU A 52 -7.78 -1.02 0.65
C LEU A 52 -6.27 -1.16 0.39
N VAL A 53 -5.64 -2.22 0.90
CA VAL A 53 -4.21 -2.49 0.68
C VAL A 53 -3.91 -2.77 -0.79
N GLU A 54 -4.76 -3.55 -1.46
CA GLU A 54 -4.60 -3.89 -2.89
C GLU A 54 -4.58 -2.64 -3.77
N ILE A 55 -5.52 -1.71 -3.56
CA ILE A 55 -5.57 -0.44 -4.30
C ILE A 55 -4.26 0.33 -4.11
N ARG A 56 -3.76 0.42 -2.88
CA ARG A 56 -2.55 1.19 -2.57
C ARG A 56 -1.28 0.56 -3.14
N LEU A 57 -1.22 -0.76 -3.18
CA LEU A 57 -0.13 -1.48 -3.84
C LEU A 57 -0.16 -1.25 -5.35
N ALA A 58 -1.34 -1.30 -5.97
CA ALA A 58 -1.50 -1.02 -7.39
C ALA A 58 -1.11 0.43 -7.73
N ASP A 59 -1.52 1.42 -6.92
CA ASP A 59 -1.11 2.81 -7.08
C ASP A 59 0.41 2.97 -6.96
N LEU A 60 1.03 2.31 -5.98
CA LEU A 60 2.47 2.31 -5.80
C LEU A 60 3.21 1.74 -7.03
N GLU A 61 2.74 0.64 -7.58
CA GLU A 61 3.31 0.05 -8.80
C GLU A 61 3.17 0.98 -10.00
N ARG A 62 2.01 1.64 -10.16
CA ARG A 62 1.80 2.63 -11.21
C ARG A 62 2.76 3.82 -11.09
N LEU A 63 3.00 4.31 -9.87
CA LEU A 63 3.94 5.39 -9.62
C LEU A 63 5.39 4.94 -9.88
N ALA A 64 5.73 3.71 -9.52
CA ALA A 64 7.08 3.15 -9.74
C ALA A 64 7.39 2.92 -11.23
N GLN A 65 6.40 2.58 -12.05
CA GLN A 65 6.56 2.37 -13.49
C GLN A 65 6.73 3.67 -14.30
N GLY A 66 6.55 4.84 -13.67
CA GLY A 66 6.59 6.13 -14.36
C GLY A 66 5.39 6.33 -15.31
N PRO A 67 5.25 7.50 -15.96
CA PRO A 67 4.22 7.67 -16.98
C PRO A 67 4.42 6.60 -18.08
N PRO A 68 3.34 6.06 -18.67
CA PRO A 68 3.49 5.20 -19.83
C PRO A 68 4.36 5.95 -20.83
N ARG A 69 5.46 5.33 -21.27
CA ARG A 69 6.25 5.84 -22.39
C ARG A 69 5.27 5.90 -23.55
N SER A 70 4.74 7.07 -23.85
CA SER A 70 4.00 7.30 -25.09
C SER A 70 4.95 6.88 -26.20
N GLU A 71 4.71 5.72 -26.78
CA GLU A 71 5.35 5.35 -28.04
C GLU A 71 5.02 6.50 -29.01
N PRO A 72 6.02 7.16 -29.60
CA PRO A 72 5.73 8.16 -30.61
C PRO A 72 4.96 7.43 -31.73
N PRO A 73 3.84 7.98 -32.22
CA PRO A 73 3.17 7.39 -33.38
C PRO A 73 4.22 7.31 -34.49
N GLY A 74 4.49 6.10 -34.95
CA GLY A 74 5.48 5.84 -35.99
C GLY A 74 5.23 6.76 -37.18
N GLY A 75 6.28 7.46 -37.61
CA GLY A 75 6.30 8.23 -38.85
C GLY A 75 6.39 7.35 -40.09
#